data_AF-A0A3S1G938-F1
#
_entry.id   AF-A0A3S1G938-F1
#
_cell.length_a   1.000
_cell.length_b   1.000
_cell.length_c   1.000
_cell.angle_alpha   90.00
_cell.angle_beta   90.00
_cell.angle_gamma   90.00
#
_symmetry.space_group_name_H-M   'P 1'
#
loop_
_entity.id
_entity.type
_entity.pdbx_description
1 polymer ?
#
loop_
_entity_poly.entity_id
_entity_poly.type
_entity_poly.pdbx_seq_one_letter_code
_entity_poly.pdbx_strand_id
1 'polypeptide(L)'
;MADIRNNFIGIKSPNPFWLASAPPTDKAYNVERAFKAGWGGVVWKTLGEEGPPVVNVNGPRYGAIWGADRRLLGLNNIELITDRDLQTNLREMKQVKMNWPDRALIASIMVPCVEESWKAILPLVEETGADGIELNFGCPHGM
;
A
#
# COMPACT_ATOMS: atom_id res chain seq x y z
N MET A 1 6.90 -13.74 -28.44
CA MET A 1 7.36 -13.01 -27.23
C MET A 1 6.74 -13.68 -26.02
N ALA A 2 7.43 -13.72 -24.87
CA ALA A 2 6.89 -14.39 -23.68
C ALA A 2 5.70 -13.60 -23.11
N ASP A 3 4.64 -14.32 -22.71
CA ASP A 3 3.51 -13.75 -21.99
C ASP A 3 3.76 -13.87 -20.49
N ILE A 4 3.80 -12.72 -19.81
CA ILE A 4 4.05 -12.64 -18.36
C ILE A 4 2.82 -12.17 -17.59
N ARG A 5 1.61 -12.18 -18.19
CA ARG A 5 0.38 -11.85 -17.47
C ARG A 5 0.18 -12.77 -16.27
N ASN A 6 -0.39 -12.22 -15.19
CA ASN A 6 -0.55 -12.94 -13.93
C ASN A 6 -2.03 -13.00 -13.52
N ASN A 7 -2.41 -14.12 -12.92
CA ASN A 7 -3.64 -14.30 -12.15
C ASN A 7 -3.27 -14.92 -10.81
N PHE A 8 -3.31 -14.12 -9.75
CA PHE A 8 -3.01 -14.55 -8.39
C PHE A 8 -4.27 -14.44 -7.57
N ILE A 9 -4.76 -15.56 -7.02
CA ILE A 9 -6.00 -15.65 -6.21
C ILE A 9 -7.24 -14.99 -6.86
N GLY A 10 -7.31 -14.95 -8.20
CA GLY A 10 -8.39 -14.30 -8.94
C GLY A 10 -8.11 -12.85 -9.37
N ILE A 11 -7.06 -12.22 -8.81
CA ILE A 11 -6.61 -10.87 -9.15
C ILE A 11 -5.75 -10.95 -10.42
N LYS A 12 -6.22 -10.31 -11.48
CA LYS A 12 -5.53 -10.27 -12.77
C LYS A 12 -4.66 -9.02 -12.87
N SER A 13 -3.47 -9.16 -13.46
CA SER A 13 -2.57 -8.04 -13.75
C SER A 13 -1.74 -8.32 -15.01
N PRO A 14 -1.22 -7.26 -15.68
CA PRO A 14 -0.47 -7.43 -16.92
C PRO A 14 0.91 -8.06 -16.71
N ASN A 15 1.42 -8.07 -15.48
CA ASN A 15 2.66 -8.73 -15.09
C ASN A 15 2.70 -8.97 -13.56
N PRO A 16 3.52 -9.89 -13.05
CA PRO A 16 3.58 -10.23 -11.61
C PRO A 16 4.37 -9.23 -10.77
N PHE A 17 4.87 -8.12 -11.33
CA PHE A 17 5.71 -7.17 -10.60
C PHE A 17 4.83 -6.08 -10.00
N TRP A 18 4.62 -6.17 -8.68
CA TRP A 18 3.79 -5.23 -7.92
C TRP A 18 4.60 -4.50 -6.86
N LEU A 19 4.29 -3.23 -6.61
CA LEU A 19 4.91 -2.48 -5.51
C LEU A 19 4.32 -2.92 -4.17
N ALA A 20 5.17 -3.16 -3.17
CA ALA A 20 4.74 -3.47 -1.81
C ALA A 20 4.14 -2.23 -1.11
N SER A 21 3.35 -2.47 -0.05
CA SER A 21 2.84 -1.43 0.85
C SER A 21 4.01 -0.73 1.55
N ALA A 22 4.35 0.47 1.08
CA ALA A 22 5.61 1.16 1.41
C ALA A 22 5.52 2.65 0.98
N PRO A 23 6.54 3.49 1.23
CA PRO A 23 6.52 4.90 0.79
C PRO A 23 6.21 5.14 -0.69
N PRO A 24 6.64 4.26 -1.63
CA PRO A 24 6.27 4.40 -3.04
C PRO A 24 4.77 4.26 -3.33
N THR A 25 3.96 3.76 -2.38
CA THR A 25 2.52 3.51 -2.58
C THR A 25 1.63 4.32 -1.63
N ASP A 26 2.19 5.36 -1.00
CA ASP A 26 1.47 6.21 -0.03
C ASP A 26 0.59 7.29 -0.68
N LYS A 27 0.87 7.68 -1.93
CA LYS A 27 0.19 8.78 -2.63
C LYS A 27 -0.17 8.40 -4.05
N ALA A 28 -1.36 8.81 -4.51
CA ALA A 28 -1.82 8.53 -5.88
C ALA A 28 -0.79 8.90 -6.95
N TYR A 29 -0.12 10.05 -6.83
CA TYR A 29 0.86 10.46 -7.84
C TYR A 29 2.04 9.49 -7.96
N ASN A 30 2.43 8.78 -6.90
CA ASN A 30 3.47 7.76 -6.96
C ASN A 30 2.96 6.50 -7.67
N VAL A 31 1.76 6.06 -7.30
CA VAL A 31 1.10 4.89 -7.90
C VAL A 31 0.84 5.10 -9.40
N GLU A 32 0.32 6.27 -9.77
CA GLU A 32 0.13 6.70 -11.16
C GLU A 32 1.44 6.67 -11.96
N ARG A 33 2.56 7.12 -11.36
CA ARG A 33 3.88 7.03 -12.00
C ARG A 33 4.33 5.58 -12.16
N ALA A 34 4.07 4.72 -11.18
CA ALA A 34 4.41 3.30 -11.26
C ALA A 34 3.62 2.59 -12.38
N PHE A 35 2.31 2.83 -12.47
CA PHE A 35 1.50 2.25 -13.54
C PHE A 35 1.90 2.75 -14.93
N LYS A 36 2.19 4.05 -15.08
CA LYS A 36 2.76 4.60 -16.32
C LYS A 36 4.11 3.98 -16.69
N ALA A 37 4.92 3.61 -15.70
CA ALA A 37 6.20 2.91 -15.91
C ALA A 37 6.03 1.40 -16.20
N GLY A 38 4.81 0.87 -16.16
CA GLY A 38 4.49 -0.51 -16.54
C GLY A 38 4.38 -1.50 -15.38
N TRP A 39 4.41 -1.06 -14.12
CA TRP A 39 4.14 -1.94 -12.97
C TRP A 39 2.78 -2.62 -13.12
N GLY A 40 2.71 -3.91 -12.78
CA GLY A 40 1.49 -4.71 -12.93
C GLY A 40 0.45 -4.45 -11.86
N GLY A 41 0.90 -3.97 -10.69
CA GLY A 41 0.04 -3.72 -9.55
C GLY A 41 0.75 -2.97 -8.44
N VAL A 42 -0.03 -2.59 -7.42
CA VAL A 42 0.47 -2.05 -6.17
C VAL A 42 -0.32 -2.62 -5.00
N VAL A 43 0.35 -2.73 -3.86
CA VAL A 43 -0.28 -2.75 -2.55
C VAL A 43 -0.20 -1.33 -2.01
N TRP A 44 -1.35 -0.69 -1.83
CA TRP A 44 -1.46 0.66 -1.29
C TRP A 44 -0.89 0.71 0.12
N LYS A 45 -0.25 1.83 0.51
CA LYS A 45 0.30 1.99 1.85
C LYS A 45 -0.78 1.72 2.91
N THR A 46 -0.39 0.99 3.95
CA THR A 46 -1.30 0.55 5.01
C THR A 46 -2.16 1.69 5.54
N LEU A 47 -3.47 1.49 5.48
CA LEU A 47 -4.51 2.39 5.97
C LEU A 47 -4.80 2.12 7.45
N GLY A 48 -5.06 3.20 8.20
CA GLY A 48 -5.66 3.15 9.54
C GLY A 48 -7.16 3.43 9.51
N GLU A 49 -7.81 3.33 10.66
CA GLU A 49 -9.21 3.76 10.82
C GLU A 49 -9.34 5.29 10.82
N GLU A 50 -10.58 5.79 10.69
CA GLU A 50 -10.87 7.22 10.74
C GLU A 50 -10.49 7.79 12.12
N GLY A 51 -9.79 8.92 12.15
CA GLY A 51 -9.29 9.50 13.38
C GLY A 51 -8.07 10.39 13.12
N PRO A 52 -7.45 10.94 14.18
CA PRO A 52 -6.19 11.66 14.02
C PRO A 52 -5.16 10.74 13.35
N PRO A 53 -4.51 11.19 12.26
CA PRO A 53 -3.53 10.36 11.57
C PRO A 53 -2.41 9.92 12.51
N VAL A 54 -1.84 8.75 12.23
CA VAL A 54 -0.66 8.29 12.94
C VAL A 54 0.48 9.27 12.70
N VAL A 55 1.02 9.82 13.80
CA VAL A 55 2.11 10.78 13.73
C VAL A 55 3.43 10.01 13.66
N ASN A 56 4.03 9.99 12.48
CA ASN A 56 5.39 9.50 12.32
C ASN A 56 6.39 10.31 13.17
N VAL A 57 7.46 9.67 13.64
CA VAL A 57 8.56 10.35 14.32
C VAL A 57 9.22 11.41 13.42
N ASN A 58 9.48 12.59 13.99
CA ASN A 58 10.20 13.67 13.32
C ASN A 58 11.70 13.33 13.22
N GLY A 59 12.26 13.31 12.02
CA GLY A 59 13.68 13.04 11.77
C GLY A 59 13.95 12.02 10.65
N PRO A 60 15.21 11.56 10.49
CA PRO A 60 15.57 10.55 9.51
C PRO A 60 14.91 9.20 9.85
N ARG A 61 13.96 8.75 9.01
CA ARG A 61 13.23 7.49 9.20
C ARG A 61 13.81 6.31 8.42
N TYR A 62 14.75 6.57 7.52
CA TYR A 62 15.40 5.58 6.67
C TYR A 62 16.89 5.58 6.92
N GLY A 63 17.42 4.40 7.21
CA GLY A 63 18.85 4.13 7.22
C GLY A 63 19.23 3.24 6.04
N ALA A 64 20.44 3.43 5.54
CA ALA A 64 21.02 2.62 4.50
C ALA A 64 22.12 1.73 5.09
N ILE A 65 22.06 0.44 4.77
CA ILE A 65 23.09 -0.53 5.13
C ILE A 65 24.02 -0.66 3.94
N TRP A 66 25.29 -0.30 4.14
CA TRP A 66 26.30 -0.28 3.09
C TRP A 66 27.30 -1.44 3.25
N GLY A 67 27.68 -2.04 2.13
CA GLY A 67 28.76 -3.00 2.08
C GLY A 67 30.14 -2.33 2.16
N ALA A 68 31.19 -3.16 2.23
CA ALA A 68 32.58 -2.70 2.26
C ALA A 68 32.97 -1.85 1.04
N ASP A 69 32.29 -2.06 -0.09
CA ASP A 69 32.46 -1.35 -1.36
C ASP A 69 31.54 -0.12 -1.53
N ARG A 70 30.82 0.29 -0.47
CA ARG A 70 29.76 1.32 -0.51
C ARG A 70 28.60 0.96 -1.44
N ARG A 71 28.39 -0.31 -1.76
CA ARG A 71 27.15 -0.77 -2.41
C ARG A 71 26.01 -0.81 -1.39
N LEU A 72 24.82 -0.34 -1.78
CA LEU A 72 23.62 -0.44 -0.96
C LEU A 72 23.23 -1.91 -0.84
N LEU A 73 23.21 -2.44 0.39
CA LEU A 73 22.82 -3.82 0.68
C LEU A 73 21.37 -3.93 1.17
N GLY A 74 20.89 -2.89 1.85
CA GLY A 74 19.55 -2.89 2.40
C GLY A 74 19.16 -1.55 2.99
N LEU A 75 17.90 -1.47 3.40
CA LEU A 75 17.31 -0.32 4.07
C LEU A 75 16.73 -0.78 5.39
N ASN A 76 16.90 0.02 6.44
CA ASN A 76 16.12 -0.09 7.67
C ASN A 76 15.19 1.12 7.76
N ASN A 77 14.02 0.94 8.35
CA ASN A 77 13.10 2.04 8.57
C ASN A 77 12.35 1.93 9.90
N ILE A 78 11.90 3.09 10.38
CA ILE A 78 11.03 3.23 11.55
C ILE A 78 9.74 3.98 11.16
N GLU A 79 9.31 3.84 9.90
CA GLU A 79 8.07 4.46 9.42
C GLU A 79 6.86 3.64 9.87
N LEU A 80 5.77 4.33 10.17
CA LEU A 80 4.51 3.73 10.57
C LEU A 80 3.61 3.49 9.34
N ILE A 81 2.31 3.31 9.58
CA ILE A 81 1.28 3.29 8.52
C ILE A 81 1.15 4.68 7.86
N THR A 82 0.23 4.84 6.91
CA THR A 82 0.01 6.17 6.29
C THR A 82 -0.31 7.22 7.36
N ASP A 83 0.32 8.38 7.27
CA ASP A 83 0.03 9.56 8.09
C ASP A 83 -1.02 10.48 7.42
N ARG A 84 -1.71 9.95 6.42
CA ARG A 84 -2.71 10.65 5.62
C ARG A 84 -4.11 10.23 6.02
N ASP A 85 -5.05 11.16 5.93
CA ASP A 85 -6.47 10.91 6.23
C ASP A 85 -7.02 9.73 5.41
N LEU A 86 -7.80 8.88 6.07
CA LEU A 86 -8.43 7.70 5.46
C LEU A 86 -9.25 8.11 4.22
N GLN A 87 -10.10 9.11 4.33
CA GLN A 87 -10.95 9.58 3.22
C GLN A 87 -10.15 10.08 2.01
N THR A 88 -8.97 10.65 2.23
CA THR A 88 -8.10 11.07 1.13
C THR A 88 -7.55 9.85 0.40
N ASN A 89 -7.08 8.84 1.13
CA ASN A 89 -6.63 7.58 0.53
C ASN A 89 -7.76 6.87 -0.24
N LEU A 90 -8.95 6.72 0.35
CA LEU A 90 -10.07 6.03 -0.29
C LEU A 90 -10.50 6.69 -1.61
N ARG A 91 -10.60 8.03 -1.64
CA ARG A 91 -10.90 8.78 -2.87
C ARG A 91 -9.82 8.57 -3.93
N GLU A 92 -8.55 8.62 -3.53
CA GLU A 92 -7.42 8.43 -4.41
C GLU A 92 -7.37 7.01 -5.00
N MET A 93 -7.52 5.98 -4.16
CA MET A 93 -7.57 4.59 -4.58
C MET A 93 -8.68 4.36 -5.60
N LYS A 94 -9.88 4.89 -5.33
CA LYS A 94 -11.02 4.79 -6.25
C LYS A 94 -10.71 5.42 -7.60
N GLN A 95 -10.16 6.63 -7.60
CA GLN A 95 -9.79 7.31 -8.84
C GLN A 95 -8.71 6.55 -9.62
N VAL A 96 -7.67 6.08 -8.92
CA VAL A 96 -6.57 5.30 -9.51
C VAL A 96 -7.13 4.01 -10.13
N LYS A 97 -7.99 3.28 -9.43
CA LYS A 97 -8.59 2.05 -9.96
C LYS A 97 -9.47 2.30 -11.18
N MET A 98 -10.24 3.39 -11.19
CA MET A 98 -11.02 3.80 -12.37
C MET A 98 -10.13 4.16 -13.57
N ASN A 99 -8.99 4.81 -13.34
CA ASN A 99 -8.03 5.17 -14.38
C ASN A 99 -7.26 3.96 -14.93
N TRP A 100 -7.02 2.96 -14.08
CA TRP A 100 -6.16 1.80 -14.36
C TRP A 100 -6.88 0.48 -14.05
N PRO A 101 -7.99 0.17 -14.74
CA PRO A 101 -8.79 -1.01 -14.45
C PRO A 101 -8.04 -2.33 -14.69
N ASP A 102 -7.01 -2.32 -15.56
CA ASP A 102 -6.16 -3.47 -15.87
C ASP A 102 -5.07 -3.74 -14.83
N ARG A 103 -4.83 -2.83 -13.88
CA ARG A 103 -3.77 -2.94 -12.86
C ARG A 103 -4.32 -3.46 -11.55
N ALA A 104 -3.56 -4.32 -10.88
CA ALA A 104 -3.93 -4.79 -9.55
C ALA A 104 -3.75 -3.66 -8.52
N LEU A 105 -4.76 -3.43 -7.69
CA LEU A 105 -4.70 -2.51 -6.56
C LEU A 105 -5.19 -3.25 -5.31
N ILE A 106 -4.28 -3.51 -4.38
CA ILE A 106 -4.57 -4.14 -3.10
C ILE A 106 -4.55 -3.08 -2.00
N ALA A 107 -5.55 -3.07 -1.13
CA ALA A 107 -5.58 -2.19 0.03
C ALA A 107 -4.90 -2.86 1.23
N SER A 108 -3.75 -2.35 1.69
CA SER A 108 -3.17 -2.78 2.97
C SER A 108 -3.91 -2.10 4.11
N ILE A 109 -4.32 -2.84 5.13
CA ILE A 109 -5.16 -2.34 6.23
C ILE A 109 -4.56 -2.78 7.57
N MET A 110 -4.56 -1.85 8.53
CA MET A 110 -4.25 -2.13 9.92
C MET A 110 -5.14 -1.28 10.83
N VAL A 111 -6.05 -1.95 11.52
CA VAL A 111 -6.94 -1.37 12.53
C VAL A 111 -6.84 -2.18 13.82
N PRO A 112 -7.36 -1.70 14.97
CA PRO A 112 -7.36 -2.50 16.20
C PRO A 112 -7.90 -3.92 15.98
N CYS A 113 -7.40 -4.88 16.75
CA CYS A 113 -7.81 -6.29 16.65
C CYS A 113 -9.17 -6.55 17.33
N VAL A 114 -10.17 -5.76 16.96
CA VAL A 114 -11.56 -5.85 17.41
C VAL A 114 -12.49 -5.87 16.20
N GLU A 115 -13.56 -6.65 16.29
CA GLU A 115 -14.42 -6.96 15.14
C GLU A 115 -15.06 -5.69 14.54
N GLU A 116 -15.39 -4.73 15.39
CA GLU A 116 -16.04 -3.47 15.04
C GLU A 116 -15.19 -2.63 14.09
N SER A 117 -13.90 -2.45 14.37
CA SER A 117 -12.99 -1.67 13.52
C SER A 117 -12.85 -2.29 12.13
N TRP A 118 -12.75 -3.61 12.05
CA TRP A 118 -12.68 -4.33 10.77
C TRP A 118 -14.00 -4.22 9.98
N LYS A 119 -15.13 -4.42 10.65
CA LYS A 119 -16.46 -4.26 10.03
C LYS A 119 -16.71 -2.83 9.53
N ALA A 120 -16.14 -1.82 10.17
CA ALA A 120 -16.30 -0.43 9.77
C ALA A 120 -15.49 -0.08 8.51
N ILE A 121 -14.24 -0.54 8.40
CA ILE A 121 -13.35 -0.12 7.30
C ILE A 121 -13.53 -0.94 6.02
N LEU A 122 -13.89 -2.22 6.11
CA LEU A 122 -13.94 -3.12 4.96
C LEU A 122 -14.93 -2.66 3.86
N PRO A 123 -16.18 -2.21 4.18
CA PRO A 123 -17.10 -1.70 3.16
C PRO A 123 -16.55 -0.46 2.44
N LEU A 124 -15.88 0.43 3.16
CA LEU A 124 -15.30 1.65 2.60
C LEU A 124 -14.18 1.33 1.59
N VAL A 125 -13.36 0.32 1.90
CA VAL A 125 -12.31 -0.16 1.00
C VAL A 125 -12.93 -0.86 -0.22
N GLU A 126 -13.96 -1.69 -0.03
CA GLU A 126 -14.67 -2.35 -1.12
C GLU A 126 -15.26 -1.32 -2.12
N GLU A 127 -15.82 -0.22 -1.64
CA GLU A 127 -16.35 0.87 -2.47
C GLU A 127 -15.31 1.58 -3.36
N THR A 128 -14.02 1.41 -3.09
CA THR A 128 -12.94 1.91 -3.95
C THR A 128 -12.74 1.06 -5.21
N GLY A 129 -13.24 -0.18 -5.21
CA GLY A 129 -12.99 -1.16 -6.26
C GLY A 129 -11.61 -1.81 -6.19
N ALA A 130 -10.92 -1.72 -5.04
CA ALA A 130 -9.69 -2.47 -4.80
C ALA A 130 -9.91 -3.97 -5.09
N ASP A 131 -8.93 -4.60 -5.75
CA ASP A 131 -9.04 -6.00 -6.20
C ASP A 131 -8.83 -7.01 -5.06
N GLY A 132 -8.30 -6.54 -3.92
CA GLY A 132 -8.08 -7.34 -2.73
C GLY A 132 -7.63 -6.51 -1.54
N ILE A 133 -7.50 -7.19 -0.40
CA ILE A 133 -7.01 -6.61 0.85
C ILE A 133 -5.78 -7.36 1.35
N GLU A 134 -4.86 -6.64 1.97
CA GLU A 134 -3.72 -7.17 2.70
C GLU A 134 -3.87 -6.79 4.17
N LEU A 135 -3.77 -7.77 5.08
CA LEU A 135 -3.87 -7.54 6.51
C LEU A 135 -2.47 -7.32 7.08
N ASN A 136 -2.16 -6.11 7.50
CA ASN A 136 -0.88 -5.79 8.12
C ASN A 136 -0.95 -6.03 9.64
N PHE A 137 -0.35 -7.13 10.10
CA PHE A 137 -0.20 -7.46 11.53
C PHE A 137 1.18 -7.09 12.10
N GLY A 138 1.88 -6.16 11.45
CA GLY A 138 3.26 -5.78 11.77
C GLY A 138 3.41 -4.82 12.95
N CYS A 139 2.34 -4.14 13.40
CA CYS A 139 2.42 -3.29 14.58
C CYS A 139 2.45 -4.16 15.86
N PRO A 140 3.50 -4.03 16.71
CA PRO A 140 3.53 -4.71 17.98
C PRO A 140 2.36 -4.20 18.81
N HIS A 141 1.56 -5.11 19.34
CA HIS A 141 0.30 -4.83 20.02
C HIS A 141 0.48 -3.69 21.03
N GLY A 142 -0.23 -2.58 20.80
CA GLY A 142 -0.02 -1.33 21.55
C GLY A 142 -0.89 -0.16 21.07
N MET A 143 -2.11 -0.44 20.60
CA MET A 143 -3.21 0.53 20.68
C MET A 143 -4.16 0.05 21.78
#